data_AF-A0A2K2V5U1-F1
#
_entry.id   AF-A0A2K2V5U1-F1
#
_cell.length_a   1.000
_cell.length_b   1.000
_cell.length_c   1.000
_cell.angle_alpha   90.00
_cell.angle_beta   90.00
_cell.angle_gamma   90.00
#
_symmetry.space_group_name_H-M   'P 1'
#
loop_
_entity.id
_entity.type
_entity.pdbx_description
1 polymer ?
#
loop_
_entity_poly.entity_id
_entity_poly.type
_entity_poly.pdbx_seq_one_letter_code
_entity_poly.pdbx_strand_id
1 'polypeptide(L)'
;MNAFLGLGEAETIVLALELGEAELIILDDLKARNLFKKLKVGKKLIGTIGILKFMLARGIIRESVDDLIRKLEGIGFRFKASLFQDC
;
A
#
# COMPACT_ATOMS: atom_id res chain seq x y z
N MET A 1 1.78 14.63 18.85
CA MET A 1 1.80 13.42 18.01
C MET A 1 0.55 12.63 18.35
N ASN A 2 -0.49 12.63 17.52
CA ASN A 2 -1.62 11.69 17.63
C ASN A 2 -1.88 11.14 16.23
N ALA A 3 -1.00 10.25 15.77
CA ALA A 3 -1.34 9.38 14.66
C ALA A 3 -2.12 8.22 15.27
N PHE A 4 -3.44 8.38 15.41
CA PHE A 4 -4.30 7.21 15.64
C PHE A 4 -4.20 6.33 14.39
N LEU A 5 -3.37 5.30 14.46
CA LEU A 5 -3.39 4.21 13.51
C LEU A 5 -4.59 3.33 13.83
N GLY A 6 -5.17 2.70 12.81
CA GLY A 6 -6.08 1.58 13.04
C GLY A 6 -5.32 0.47 13.78
N LEU A 7 -6.03 -0.28 14.64
CA LEU A 7 -5.42 -1.34 15.44
C LEU A 7 -4.70 -2.38 14.56
N GLY A 8 -5.29 -2.78 13.44
CA GLY A 8 -4.67 -3.74 12.51
C GLY A 8 -3.39 -3.21 11.86
N GLU A 9 -3.34 -1.93 11.51
CA GLU A 9 -2.13 -1.29 10.97
C GLU A 9 -1.03 -1.21 12.04
N ALA A 10 -1.41 -0.89 13.29
CA ALA A 10 -0.47 -0.84 14.41
C ALA A 10 0.10 -2.23 14.72
N GLU A 11 -0.77 -3.25 14.78
CA GLU A 11 -0.37 -4.65 15.00
C GLU A 11 0.54 -5.16 13.88
N THR A 12 0.21 -4.86 12.62
CA THR A 12 1.06 -5.22 11.46
C THR A 12 2.47 -4.61 11.59
N ILE A 13 2.57 -3.35 12.04
CA ILE A 13 3.87 -2.71 12.27
C ILE A 13 4.63 -3.39 13.42
N VAL A 14 3.96 -3.68 14.54
CA VAL A 14 4.59 -4.36 15.69
C VAL A 14 5.10 -5.74 15.28
N LEU A 15 4.25 -6.56 14.66
CA LEU A 15 4.62 -7.88 14.18
C LEU A 15 5.80 -7.82 13.20
N ALA A 16 5.81 -6.84 12.30
CA ALA A 16 6.91 -6.62 11.38
C ALA A 16 8.24 -6.33 12.11
N LEU A 17 8.21 -5.60 13.23
CA LEU A 17 9.39 -5.32 14.04
C LEU A 17 9.84 -6.57 14.80
N GLU A 18 8.91 -7.33 15.37
CA GLU A 18 9.18 -8.53 16.18
C GLU A 18 9.77 -9.67 15.34
N LEU A 19 9.22 -9.93 14.16
CA LEU A 19 9.70 -11.01 13.30
C LEU A 19 11.17 -10.82 12.87
N GLY A 20 11.65 -9.58 12.79
CA GLY A 20 13.01 -9.26 12.31
C GLY A 20 13.22 -9.50 10.81
N GLU A 21 12.73 -10.61 10.27
CA GLU A 21 13.02 -11.14 8.93
C GLU A 21 11.96 -10.81 7.86
N ALA A 22 10.86 -10.14 8.22
CA ALA A 22 9.83 -9.79 7.23
C ALA A 22 10.41 -8.97 6.06
N GLU A 23 10.40 -9.54 4.85
CA GLU A 23 11.01 -8.95 3.65
C GLU A 23 10.17 -7.83 3.04
N LEU A 24 8.83 -7.93 3.16
CA LEU A 24 7.87 -7.02 2.59
C LEU A 24 6.74 -6.74 3.58
N ILE A 25 6.49 -5.45 3.81
CA ILE A 25 5.38 -4.95 4.60
C ILE A 25 4.34 -4.33 3.67
N ILE A 26 3.08 -4.65 3.90
CA ILE A 26 1.93 -4.10 3.17
C ILE A 26 1.10 -3.29 4.16
N LEU A 27 0.94 -1.99 3.90
CA LEU A 27 0.11 -1.08 4.70
C LEU A 27 -0.77 -0.25 3.77
N ASP A 28 -2.08 -0.27 3.98
CA ASP A 28 -3.05 0.40 3.13
C ASP A 28 -3.24 1.89 3.49
N ASP A 29 -3.03 2.24 4.77
CA ASP A 29 -3.17 3.59 5.27
C ASP A 29 -1.91 4.45 5.06
N LEU A 30 -2.12 5.71 4.66
CA LEU A 30 -1.03 6.64 4.39
C LEU A 30 -0.28 7.02 5.68
N LYS A 31 -0.98 7.18 6.80
CA LYS A 31 -0.34 7.53 8.08
C LYS A 31 0.47 6.35 8.60
N ALA A 32 -0.04 5.12 8.49
CA ALA A 32 0.69 3.92 8.84
C ALA A 32 1.98 3.76 8.02
N ARG A 33 1.90 3.90 6.69
CA ARG A 33 3.09 3.93 5.82
C ARG A 33 4.09 5.01 6.22
N ASN A 34 3.62 6.22 6.53
CA ASN A 34 4.48 7.31 6.94
C ASN A 34 5.15 7.06 8.31
N LEU A 35 4.44 6.45 9.25
CA LEU A 35 5.01 6.04 10.53
C LEU A 35 6.08 4.97 10.31
N PHE A 36 5.78 3.91 9.56
CA PHE A 36 6.71 2.83 9.30
C PHE A 36 8.02 3.34 8.65
N LYS A 37 7.92 4.24 7.67
CA LYS A 37 9.10 4.89 7.05
C LYS A 37 9.95 5.67 8.06
N LYS A 38 9.31 6.33 9.05
CA LYS A 38 10.02 7.08 10.11
C LYS A 38 10.76 6.17 11.09
N LEU A 39 10.30 4.93 11.28
CA LEU A 39 10.95 3.95 12.13
C LEU A 39 12.28 3.43 11.55
N LYS A 40 12.59 3.72 10.27
CA LYS A 40 13.87 3.38 9.61
C LYS A 40 14.28 1.90 9.73
N VAL A 41 13.32 0.99 9.71
CA VAL A 41 13.51 -0.46 9.90
C VAL A 41 14.25 -1.13 8.72
N GLY A 42 14.45 -0.44 7.60
CA GLY A 42 15.15 -0.99 6.43
C GLY A 42 14.34 -2.03 5.62
N LYS A 43 13.06 -2.25 5.96
CA LYS A 43 12.19 -3.22 5.29
C LYS A 43 11.49 -2.61 4.07
N LYS A 44 11.21 -3.43 3.05
CA LYS A 44 10.44 -3.00 1.89
C LYS A 44 9.00 -2.72 2.31
N LEU A 45 8.42 -1.64 1.79
CA LEU A 45 7.07 -1.22 2.09
C LEU A 45 6.31 -0.98 0.78
N ILE A 46 5.15 -1.61 0.66
CA ILE A 46 4.21 -1.38 -0.45
C ILE A 46 2.81 -1.08 0.12
N GLY A 47 2.00 -0.36 -0.65
CA GLY A 47 0.57 -0.19 -0.36
C GLY A 47 -0.28 -0.77 -1.47
N THR A 48 -1.59 -0.78 -1.31
CA THR A 48 -2.55 -1.36 -2.26
C THR A 48 -2.34 -0.91 -3.70
N ILE A 49 -2.15 0.40 -3.94
CA ILE A 49 -1.87 0.92 -5.29
C ILE A 49 -0.58 0.33 -5.87
N GLY A 50 0.49 0.20 -5.07
CA GLY A 50 1.73 -0.40 -5.54
C GLY A 50 1.55 -1.86 -5.96
N ILE A 51 0.71 -2.61 -5.24
CA ILE A 51 0.37 -4.00 -5.59
C ILE A 51 -0.39 -4.04 -6.91
N LEU A 52 -1.38 -3.18 -7.10
CA LEU A 52 -2.15 -3.11 -8.35
C LEU A 52 -1.25 -2.79 -9.55
N LYS A 53 -0.34 -1.82 -9.41
CA LYS A 53 0.65 -1.49 -10.44
C LYS A 53 1.56 -2.66 -10.76
N PHE A 54 2.05 -3.36 -9.73
CA PHE A 54 2.85 -4.56 -9.90
C PHE A 54 2.09 -5.64 -10.69
N MET A 55 0.82 -5.86 -10.37
CA MET A 55 -0.03 -6.85 -11.04
C MET A 55 -0.34 -6.47 -12.49
N LEU A 56 -0.57 -5.18 -12.78
CA LEU A 56 -0.71 -4.66 -14.15
C LEU A 56 0.57 -4.90 -14.96
N ALA A 57 1.73 -4.46 -14.43
CA ALA A 57 3.02 -4.61 -15.11
C ALA A 57 3.42 -6.07 -15.35
N ARG A 58 2.88 -7.00 -14.57
CA ARG A 58 3.09 -8.46 -14.73
C ARG A 58 2.02 -9.15 -15.57
N GLY A 59 1.03 -8.42 -16.09
CA GLY A 59 -0.07 -8.99 -16.88
C GLY A 59 -1.00 -9.91 -16.07
N ILE A 60 -0.98 -9.81 -14.74
CA ILE A 60 -1.89 -10.54 -13.85
C ILE A 60 -3.28 -9.90 -13.92
N ILE A 61 -3.33 -8.58 -13.82
CA ILE A 61 -4.52 -7.79 -14.17
C ILE A 61 -4.44 -7.51 -15.67
N ARG A 62 -5.47 -7.93 -16.40
CA ARG A 62 -5.51 -7.85 -17.88
C ARG A 62 -6.43 -6.74 -18.41
N GLU A 63 -7.20 -6.11 -17.54
CA GLU A 63 -8.00 -4.94 -17.92
C GLU A 63 -7.11 -3.71 -18.13
N SER A 64 -7.64 -2.72 -18.85
CA SER A 64 -6.92 -1.47 -19.05
C SER A 64 -6.75 -0.69 -17.74
N VAL A 65 -5.73 0.16 -17.67
CA VAL A 65 -5.52 1.07 -16.52
C VAL A 65 -6.77 1.92 -16.28
N ASP A 66 -7.41 2.41 -17.34
CA ASP A 66 -8.63 3.22 -17.24
C ASP A 66 -9.82 2.44 -16.68
N ASP A 67 -9.99 1.17 -17.06
CA ASP A 67 -11.04 0.32 -16.50
C ASP A 67 -10.83 0.06 -15.01
N LEU A 68 -9.59 -0.21 -14.61
CA LEU A 68 -9.24 -0.41 -13.21
C LEU A 68 -9.52 0.86 -12.39
N ILE A 69 -9.11 2.03 -12.89
CA ILE A 69 -9.38 3.33 -12.26
C ILE A 69 -10.88 3.53 -12.06
N ARG A 70 -11.69 3.31 -13.12
CA ARG A 70 -13.15 3.41 -13.03
C ARG A 70 -13.75 2.47 -12.00
N LYS A 71 -13.27 1.22 -11.90
CA LYS A 71 -13.73 0.27 -10.88
C LYS A 71 -13.41 0.73 -9.47
N LEU A 72 -12.18 1.21 -9.25
CA LEU A 72 -11.75 1.74 -7.95
C LEU A 72 -12.58 2.96 -7.54
N GLU A 73 -12.81 3.89 -8.45
CA GLU A 73 -13.68 5.05 -8.20
C GLU A 73 -15.13 4.63 -7.95
N GLY A 74 -15.64 3.65 -8.71
CA GLY A 74 -17.00 3.13 -8.57
C GLY A 74 -17.29 2.49 -7.21
N ILE A 75 -16.27 1.94 -6.55
CA ILE A 75 -16.39 1.41 -5.17
C ILE A 75 -16.03 2.44 -4.08
N GLY A 76 -15.77 3.69 -4.47
CA GLY A 76 -15.39 4.77 -3.55
C GLY A 76 -13.96 4.66 -2.99
N PHE A 77 -13.07 3.91 -3.65
CA PHE A 77 -11.68 3.81 -3.24
C PHE A 77 -10.98 5.16 -3.44
N ARG A 78 -10.34 5.70 -2.38
CA ARG A 78 -9.71 7.02 -2.42
C ARG A 78 -8.24 6.93 -2.83
N PHE A 79 -7.91 7.48 -3.99
CA PHE A 79 -6.55 7.54 -4.51
C PHE A 79 -6.39 8.74 -5.45
N LYS A 80 -5.15 9.01 -5.88
CA LYS A 80 -4.88 9.94 -6.97
C LYS A 80 -4.71 9.13 -8.25
N ALA A 81 -5.52 9.38 -9.27
CA ALA A 81 -5.40 8.71 -10.57
C ALA A 81 -4.00 8.86 -11.18
N SER A 82 -3.31 9.97 -10.90
CA SER A 82 -1.93 10.20 -11.34
C SER A 82 -0.92 9.15 -10.85
N LEU A 83 -1.26 8.33 -9.85
CA LEU A 83 -0.40 7.24 -9.38
C LEU A 83 -0.24 6.11 -10.41
N PHE A 84 -1.09 6.08 -11.44
CA PHE A 84 -1.05 5.10 -12.53
C PHE A 84 -0.44 5.63 -13.83
N GLN A 85 0.11 6.85 -13.87
CA GLN A 85 0.62 7.48 -15.10
C GLN A 85 1.82 6.77 -15.74
N ASP A 86 2.52 5.96 -14.96
CA ASP A 86 3.72 5.19 -15.31
C ASP A 86 3.43 3.68 -15.49
N CYS A 87 2.14 3.30 -15.60
CA CYS A 87 1.70 1.94 -15.87
C CYS A 87 1.57 1.65 -17.36
#